data_AF-A0A160NY56-F1
#
_entry.id   AF-A0A160NY56-F1
#
_cell.length_a   1.000
_cell.length_b   1.000
_cell.length_c   1.000
_cell.angle_alpha   90.00
_cell.angle_beta   90.00
_cell.angle_gamma   90.00
#
_symmetry.space_group_name_H-M   'P 1'
#
loop_
_entity.id
_entity.type
_entity.pdbx_description
1 polymer ?
#
loop_
_entity_poly.entity_id
_entity_poly.type
_entity_poly.pdbx_seq_one_letter_code
_entity_poly.pdbx_strand_id
1 'polypeptide(L)'
;MTIVGMCHYCGCRDIPLIKEFIAEHEAVTDLAGDAVRALEADDRDRARTLVAEMTARPYTHWAGEEQGLFTEMGENEEYAAYIGALVREHRELAVFLASLDLDTAEQRSAFVHAVNELHEHIAKEEDGLFPASLTELTGDQWNRSMAAWRAVHAADPGGTASDPGGTASGTDGPGSEGPAPTA
;
A
#
# COMPACT_ATOMS: atom_id res chain seq x y z
N MET A 1 13.26 9.99 18.70
CA MET A 1 14.35 9.70 17.75
C MET A 1 13.64 9.39 16.45
N THR A 2 13.43 10.42 15.64
CA THR A 2 12.55 10.37 14.48
C THR A 2 13.35 9.89 13.28
N ILE A 3 13.02 8.72 12.73
CA ILE A 3 13.54 8.27 11.44
C ILE A 3 12.74 9.02 10.37
N VAL A 4 13.22 10.22 10.04
CA VAL A 4 12.88 10.95 8.81
C VAL A 4 14.21 11.14 8.12
N GLY A 5 14.54 10.36 7.10
CA GLY A 5 15.86 10.55 6.49
C GLY A 5 16.28 9.80 5.23
N MET A 6 15.62 8.72 4.78
CA MET A 6 16.14 7.97 3.62
C MET A 6 15.25 7.99 2.38
N CYS A 7 13.92 8.09 2.54
CA CYS A 7 12.99 8.20 1.41
C CYS A 7 13.19 9.45 0.53
N HIS A 8 13.79 10.55 1.03
CA HIS A 8 13.86 11.79 0.26
C HIS A 8 15.05 11.89 -0.71
N TYR A 9 16.05 11.00 -0.59
CA TYR A 9 17.30 11.12 -1.36
C TYR A 9 17.49 10.05 -2.44
N CYS A 10 16.76 8.93 -2.39
CA CYS A 10 16.90 7.86 -3.38
C CYS A 10 16.01 8.04 -4.64
N GLY A 11 15.03 8.94 -4.62
CA GLY A 11 14.10 9.13 -5.76
C GLY A 11 13.16 7.93 -6.03
N CYS A 12 13.17 6.90 -5.17
CA CYS A 12 12.28 5.73 -5.27
C CYS A 12 10.80 6.14 -5.31
N ARG A 13 10.44 7.12 -4.49
CA ARG A 13 9.09 7.72 -4.47
C ARG A 13 8.75 8.49 -5.73
N ASP A 14 9.58 8.53 -6.78
CA ASP A 14 9.26 9.08 -8.10
C ASP A 14 9.01 8.01 -9.17
N ILE A 15 9.38 6.74 -8.90
CA ILE A 15 9.13 5.62 -9.80
C ILE A 15 7.66 5.24 -9.73
N PRO A 16 6.92 5.22 -10.86
CA PRO A 16 5.47 5.03 -10.86
C PRO A 16 5.01 3.80 -10.08
N LEU A 17 5.63 2.64 -10.28
CA LEU A 17 5.20 1.41 -9.61
C LEU A 17 5.43 1.43 -8.09
N ILE A 18 6.58 1.95 -7.65
CA ILE A 18 6.91 2.04 -6.23
C ILE A 18 5.97 3.02 -5.51
N LYS A 19 5.52 4.09 -6.18
CA LYS A 19 4.48 4.99 -5.64
C LYS A 19 3.19 4.23 -5.33
N GLU A 20 2.76 3.35 -6.24
CA GLU A 20 1.52 2.58 -6.05
C GLU A 20 1.65 1.61 -4.88
N PHE A 21 2.75 0.83 -4.78
CA PHE A 21 2.96 -0.08 -3.64
C PHE A 21 2.99 0.65 -2.30
N ILE A 22 3.66 1.81 -2.23
CA ILE A 22 3.68 2.63 -1.01
C ILE A 22 2.27 3.15 -0.68
N ALA A 23 1.49 3.59 -1.67
CA ALA A 23 0.12 4.03 -1.43
C ALA A 23 -0.77 2.88 -0.93
N GLU A 24 -0.58 1.67 -1.45
CA GLU A 24 -1.26 0.46 -0.97
C GLU A 24 -0.87 0.12 0.47
N HIS A 25 0.41 0.21 0.83
CA HIS A 25 0.91 0.05 2.19
C HIS A 25 0.33 1.07 3.16
N GLU A 26 0.36 2.36 2.80
CA GLU A 26 -0.23 3.46 3.58
C GLU A 26 -1.73 3.17 3.83
N ALA A 27 -2.46 2.76 2.79
CA ALA A 27 -3.88 2.49 2.88
C ALA A 27 -4.24 1.29 3.78
N VAL A 28 -3.42 0.23 3.81
CA VAL A 28 -3.62 -0.92 4.71
C VAL A 28 -3.23 -0.56 6.15
N THR A 29 -2.10 0.12 6.33
CA THR A 29 -1.60 0.48 7.67
C THR A 29 -2.46 1.52 8.38
N ASP A 30 -3.08 2.45 7.64
CA ASP A 30 -4.05 3.40 8.20
C ASP A 30 -5.27 2.67 8.79
N LEU A 31 -5.85 1.73 8.02
CA LEU A 31 -6.99 0.92 8.49
C LEU A 31 -6.61 0.02 9.67
N ALA A 32 -5.43 -0.60 9.61
CA ALA A 32 -4.91 -1.43 10.69
C ALA A 32 -4.71 -0.62 11.97
N GLY A 33 -4.12 0.58 11.87
CA GLY A 33 -3.93 1.49 12.99
C GLY A 33 -5.24 2.00 13.57
N ASP A 34 -6.22 2.33 12.73
CA ASP A 34 -7.58 2.68 13.17
C ASP A 34 -8.26 1.50 13.90
N ALA A 35 -8.09 0.27 13.41
CA ALA A 35 -8.65 -0.92 14.05
C ALA A 35 -8.04 -1.16 15.42
N VAL A 36 -6.71 -1.02 15.56
CA VAL A 36 -6.02 -1.11 16.85
C VAL A 36 -6.54 -0.05 17.83
N ARG A 37 -6.67 1.21 17.40
CA ARG A 37 -7.24 2.29 18.24
C ARG A 37 -8.68 1.99 18.67
N ALA A 38 -9.50 1.42 17.80
CA ALA A 38 -10.86 1.01 18.15
C ALA A 38 -10.87 -0.11 19.20
N LEU A 39 -9.98 -1.10 19.08
CA LEU A 39 -9.83 -2.16 20.09
C LEU A 39 -9.36 -1.60 21.45
N GLU A 40 -8.44 -0.64 21.47
CA GLU A 40 -7.99 0.04 22.69
C GLU A 40 -9.12 0.81 23.39
N ALA A 41 -10.08 1.33 22.62
CA ALA A 41 -11.28 2.00 23.12
C ALA A 41 -12.45 1.04 23.45
N ASP A 42 -12.24 -0.27 23.35
CA ASP A 42 -13.27 -1.33 23.46
C ASP A 42 -14.43 -1.21 22.44
N ASP A 43 -14.23 -0.49 21.33
CA ASP A 43 -15.19 -0.38 20.22
C ASP A 43 -14.99 -1.52 19.20
N ARG A 44 -15.51 -2.69 19.56
CA ARG A 44 -15.35 -3.94 18.80
C ARG A 44 -16.09 -3.92 17.46
N ASP A 45 -17.23 -3.23 17.40
CA ASP A 45 -18.03 -3.14 16.18
C ASP A 45 -17.30 -2.32 15.11
N ARG A 46 -16.69 -1.19 15.53
CA ARG A 46 -15.84 -0.39 14.66
C ARG A 46 -14.60 -1.15 14.21
N ALA A 47 -13.93 -1.85 15.13
CA ALA A 47 -12.75 -2.65 14.81
C ALA A 47 -13.06 -3.72 13.76
N ARG A 48 -14.17 -4.47 13.90
CA ARG A 48 -14.58 -5.47 12.89
C ARG A 48 -14.84 -4.86 11.52
N THR A 49 -15.46 -3.68 11.47
CA THR A 49 -15.72 -2.99 10.20
C THR A 49 -14.41 -2.61 9.50
N LEU A 50 -13.47 -2.03 10.26
CA LEU A 50 -12.15 -1.62 9.75
C LEU A 50 -11.31 -2.82 9.29
N VAL A 51 -11.29 -3.89 10.08
CA VAL A 51 -10.58 -5.12 9.70
C VAL A 51 -11.18 -5.76 8.46
N ALA A 52 -12.51 -5.80 8.32
CA ALA A 52 -13.13 -6.32 7.11
C ALA A 52 -12.75 -5.52 5.86
N GLU A 53 -12.66 -4.18 5.98
CA GLU A 53 -12.21 -3.31 4.90
C GLU A 53 -10.71 -3.50 4.60
N MET A 54 -9.89 -3.65 5.64
CA MET A 54 -8.45 -3.87 5.53
C MET A 54 -8.15 -5.18 4.82
N THR A 55 -8.76 -6.29 5.24
CA THR A 55 -8.44 -7.65 4.77
C THR A 55 -8.69 -7.85 3.27
N ALA A 56 -9.51 -7.02 2.64
CA ALA A 56 -9.76 -7.10 1.19
C ALA A 56 -8.57 -6.64 0.35
N ARG A 57 -7.69 -5.78 0.88
CA ARG A 57 -6.67 -5.04 0.11
C ARG A 57 -5.34 -5.80 -0.10
N PRO A 58 -4.78 -6.54 0.90
CA PRO A 58 -3.45 -7.15 0.78
C PRO A 58 -3.32 -8.19 -0.33
N TYR A 59 -4.39 -8.90 -0.69
CA TYR A 59 -4.30 -9.96 -1.69
C TYR A 59 -3.93 -9.45 -3.09
N THR A 60 -4.52 -8.33 -3.49
CA THR A 60 -4.27 -7.70 -4.80
C THR A 60 -2.89 -7.04 -4.82
N HIS A 61 -2.48 -6.44 -3.70
CA HIS A 61 -1.15 -5.91 -3.48
C HIS A 61 -0.06 -7.00 -3.61
N TRP A 62 -0.12 -8.07 -2.80
CA TRP A 62 0.84 -9.18 -2.84
C TRP A 62 0.91 -9.83 -4.23
N ALA A 63 -0.24 -9.98 -4.89
CA ALA A 63 -0.29 -10.52 -6.23
C ALA A 63 0.44 -9.62 -7.25
N GLY A 64 0.35 -8.29 -7.12
CA GLY A 64 1.07 -7.33 -7.95
C GLY A 64 2.58 -7.35 -7.73
N GLU A 65 3.01 -7.51 -6.49
CA GLU A 65 4.43 -7.66 -6.14
C GLU A 65 5.01 -8.99 -6.66
N GLU A 66 4.36 -10.09 -6.32
CA GLU A 66 4.82 -11.45 -6.62
C GLU A 66 4.90 -11.71 -8.13
N GLN A 67 3.87 -11.32 -8.88
CA GLN A 67 3.84 -11.49 -10.33
C GLN A 67 4.65 -10.43 -11.08
N GLY A 68 4.99 -9.32 -10.40
CA GLY A 68 5.69 -8.19 -10.96
C GLY A 68 7.10 -8.07 -10.41
N LEU A 69 7.30 -7.16 -9.47
CA LEU A 69 8.62 -6.76 -8.99
C LEU A 69 9.45 -7.94 -8.46
N PHE A 70 8.84 -8.85 -7.71
CA PHE A 70 9.53 -9.97 -7.07
C PHE A 70 9.92 -11.04 -8.09
N THR A 71 9.12 -11.24 -9.14
CA THR A 71 9.48 -12.13 -10.25
C THR A 71 10.74 -11.63 -10.94
N GLU A 72 10.81 -10.33 -11.26
CA GLU A 72 11.97 -9.76 -11.95
C GLU A 72 13.22 -9.69 -11.06
N MET A 73 13.07 -9.28 -9.79
CA MET A 73 14.18 -9.26 -8.83
C MET A 73 14.70 -10.67 -8.50
N GLY A 74 13.81 -11.66 -8.52
CA GLY A 74 14.14 -13.06 -8.25
C GLY A 74 14.97 -13.75 -9.32
N GLU A 75 15.14 -13.13 -10.50
CA GLU A 75 16.10 -13.61 -11.51
C GLU A 75 17.55 -13.48 -11.04
N ASN A 76 17.84 -12.56 -10.11
CA ASN A 76 19.13 -12.44 -9.46
C ASN A 76 19.20 -13.35 -8.22
N GLU A 77 20.12 -14.32 -8.24
CA GLU A 77 20.31 -15.30 -7.16
C GLU A 77 20.63 -14.66 -5.80
N GLU A 78 21.22 -13.45 -5.76
CA GLU A 78 21.50 -12.72 -4.52
C GLU A 78 20.22 -12.34 -3.77
N TYR A 79 19.12 -12.08 -4.48
CA TYR A 79 17.85 -11.66 -3.89
C TYR A 79 16.84 -12.80 -3.74
N ALA A 80 17.04 -13.93 -4.41
CA ALA A 80 16.09 -15.05 -4.43
C ALA A 80 15.71 -15.55 -3.02
N ALA A 81 16.68 -15.68 -2.11
CA ALA A 81 16.41 -16.11 -0.73
C ALA A 81 15.62 -15.06 0.08
N TYR A 82 15.89 -13.78 -0.16
CA TYR A 82 15.23 -12.67 0.51
C TYR A 82 13.78 -12.51 0.04
N ILE A 83 13.55 -12.54 -1.26
CA ILE A 83 12.21 -12.55 -1.87
C ILE A 83 11.42 -13.76 -1.41
N GLY A 84 12.05 -14.95 -1.38
CA GLY A 84 11.41 -16.15 -0.86
C GLY A 84 10.98 -16.04 0.60
N ALA A 85 11.60 -15.16 1.41
CA ALA A 85 11.14 -14.87 2.76
C ALA A 85 9.90 -13.96 2.77
N LEU A 86 9.90 -12.87 1.98
CA LEU A 86 8.75 -11.97 1.85
C LEU A 86 7.49 -12.72 1.37
N VAL A 87 7.63 -13.57 0.36
CA VAL A 87 6.51 -14.39 -0.14
C VAL A 87 5.98 -15.33 0.95
N ARG A 88 6.84 -15.89 1.82
CA ARG A 88 6.36 -16.70 2.94
C ARG A 88 5.59 -15.85 3.95
N GLU A 89 6.06 -14.65 4.25
CA GLU A 89 5.36 -13.70 5.12
C GLU A 89 3.97 -13.36 4.57
N HIS A 90 3.82 -13.15 3.25
CA HIS A 90 2.49 -12.99 2.63
C HIS A 90 1.57 -14.19 2.89
N ARG A 91 2.09 -15.41 2.76
CA ARG A 91 1.30 -16.62 3.00
C ARG A 91 0.90 -16.79 4.46
N GLU A 92 1.79 -16.44 5.38
CA GLU A 92 1.53 -16.48 6.83
C GLU A 92 0.46 -15.46 7.22
N LEU A 93 0.58 -14.22 6.72
CA LEU A 93 -0.43 -13.17 6.91
C LEU A 93 -1.77 -13.55 6.27
N ALA A 94 -1.78 -14.14 5.07
CA ALA A 94 -3.00 -14.61 4.42
C ALA A 94 -3.75 -15.65 5.26
N VAL A 95 -3.03 -16.61 5.86
CA VAL A 95 -3.60 -17.63 6.75
C VAL A 95 -4.14 -17.01 8.03
N PHE A 96 -3.41 -16.06 8.62
CA PHE A 96 -3.86 -15.32 9.78
C PHE A 96 -5.16 -14.57 9.50
N LEU A 97 -5.20 -13.76 8.44
CA LEU A 97 -6.37 -12.97 8.06
C LEU A 97 -7.60 -13.83 7.75
N ALA A 98 -7.42 -14.99 7.11
CA ALA A 98 -8.52 -15.90 6.79
C ALA A 98 -9.15 -16.56 8.04
N SER A 99 -8.46 -16.56 9.18
CA SER A 99 -8.90 -17.20 10.42
C SER A 99 -9.17 -16.21 11.56
N LEU A 100 -9.01 -14.92 11.31
CA LEU A 100 -9.11 -13.86 12.31
C LEU A 100 -10.53 -13.74 12.87
N ASP A 101 -10.65 -13.84 14.20
CA ASP A 101 -11.90 -13.69 14.94
C ASP A 101 -11.74 -12.71 16.11
N LEU A 102 -12.18 -11.46 15.93
CA LEU A 102 -12.03 -10.40 16.94
C LEU A 102 -12.92 -10.57 18.19
N ASP A 103 -13.79 -11.58 18.26
CA ASP A 103 -14.62 -11.80 19.45
C ASP A 103 -13.82 -12.40 20.62
N THR A 104 -12.70 -13.09 20.33
CA THR A 104 -11.81 -13.65 21.37
C THR A 104 -10.69 -12.68 21.76
N ALA A 105 -10.31 -12.68 23.04
CA ALA A 105 -9.24 -11.79 23.54
C ALA A 105 -7.86 -12.17 22.98
N GLU A 106 -7.67 -13.46 22.76
CA GLU A 106 -6.48 -14.06 22.18
C GLU A 106 -6.28 -13.56 20.75
N GLN A 107 -7.32 -13.60 19.91
CA GLN A 107 -7.24 -13.12 18.52
C GLN A 107 -7.14 -11.60 18.41
N ARG A 108 -7.73 -10.83 19.34
CA ARG A 108 -7.49 -9.38 19.40
C ARG A 108 -6.02 -9.07 19.69
N SER A 109 -5.41 -9.79 20.63
CA SER A 109 -3.98 -9.63 20.94
C SER A 109 -3.11 -10.06 19.77
N ALA A 110 -3.47 -11.17 19.10
CA ALA A 110 -2.80 -11.64 17.90
C ALA A 110 -2.92 -10.65 16.74
N PHE A 111 -4.06 -9.99 16.57
CA PHE A 111 -4.24 -8.94 15.56
C PHE A 111 -3.31 -7.76 15.81
N VAL A 112 -3.25 -7.24 17.04
CA VAL A 112 -2.32 -6.15 17.38
C VAL A 112 -0.87 -6.55 17.10
N HIS A 113 -0.49 -7.79 17.39
CA HIS A 113 0.84 -8.30 17.04
C HIS A 113 1.04 -8.38 15.52
N ALA A 114 0.08 -8.90 14.77
CA ALA A 114 0.15 -9.02 13.32
C ALA A 114 0.27 -7.65 12.63
N VAL A 115 -0.33 -6.59 13.19
CA VAL A 115 -0.13 -5.22 12.69
C VAL A 115 1.33 -4.76 12.85
N ASN A 116 2.00 -5.13 13.94
CA ASN A 116 3.44 -4.84 14.08
C ASN A 116 4.27 -5.64 13.07
N GLU A 117 3.96 -6.92 12.87
CA GLU A 117 4.65 -7.75 11.86
C GLU A 117 4.44 -7.20 10.44
N LEU A 118 3.24 -6.68 10.14
CA LEU A 118 2.96 -5.99 8.88
C LEU A 118 3.86 -4.76 8.69
N HIS A 119 4.07 -3.96 9.74
CA HIS A 119 5.00 -2.82 9.65
C HIS A 119 6.45 -3.27 9.43
N GLU A 120 6.89 -4.36 10.06
CA GLU A 120 8.22 -4.92 9.83
C GLU A 120 8.39 -5.47 8.41
N HIS A 121 7.34 -6.11 7.88
CA HIS A 121 7.26 -6.59 6.51
C HIS A 121 7.38 -5.43 5.51
N ILE A 122 6.55 -4.40 5.65
CA ILE A 122 6.58 -3.19 4.81
C ILE A 122 7.97 -2.53 4.87
N ALA A 123 8.61 -2.48 6.05
CA ALA A 123 9.95 -1.91 6.18
C ALA A 123 11.02 -2.71 5.41
N LYS A 124 10.92 -4.04 5.34
CA LYS A 124 11.82 -4.87 4.53
C LYS A 124 11.71 -4.51 3.04
N GLU A 125 10.51 -4.18 2.58
CA GLU A 125 10.28 -3.78 1.19
C GLU A 125 10.70 -2.34 0.94
N GLU A 126 10.13 -1.38 1.67
CA GLU A 126 10.33 0.05 1.41
C GLU A 126 11.74 0.54 1.71
N ASP A 127 12.40 0.02 2.75
CA ASP A 127 13.78 0.40 3.10
C ASP A 127 14.83 -0.58 2.56
N GLY A 128 14.39 -1.74 2.04
CA GLY A 128 15.27 -2.79 1.54
C GLY A 128 15.07 -3.06 0.04
N LEU A 129 14.06 -3.86 -0.30
CA LEU A 129 13.88 -4.37 -1.66
C LEU A 129 13.61 -3.27 -2.70
N PHE A 130 12.76 -2.30 -2.39
CA PHE A 130 12.36 -1.23 -3.32
C PHE A 130 13.56 -0.34 -3.68
N PRO A 131 14.39 0.14 -2.74
CA PRO A 131 15.65 0.81 -3.07
C PRO A 131 16.60 -0.05 -3.90
N ALA A 132 16.76 -1.33 -3.57
CA ALA A 132 17.63 -2.24 -4.32
C ALA A 132 17.16 -2.40 -5.78
N SER A 133 15.86 -2.48 -6.01
CA SER A 133 15.30 -2.63 -7.36
C SER A 133 15.68 -1.49 -8.31
N LEU A 134 15.97 -0.29 -7.79
CA LEU A 134 16.41 0.85 -8.61
C LEU A 134 17.76 0.64 -9.29
N THR A 135 18.65 -0.14 -8.66
CA THR A 135 19.99 -0.41 -9.20
C THR A 135 20.05 -1.73 -9.96
N GLU A 136 19.18 -2.67 -9.63
CA GLU A 136 19.17 -4.01 -10.22
C GLU A 136 18.36 -4.10 -11.51
N LEU A 137 17.18 -3.46 -11.56
CA LEU A 137 16.26 -3.67 -12.67
C LEU A 137 16.57 -2.78 -13.87
N THR A 138 16.55 -3.41 -15.05
CA THR A 138 16.55 -2.74 -16.34
C THR A 138 15.18 -2.11 -16.64
N GLY A 139 15.13 -1.17 -17.59
CA GLY A 139 13.87 -0.56 -18.03
C GLY A 139 12.83 -1.56 -18.54
N ASP A 140 13.26 -2.65 -19.19
CA ASP A 140 12.35 -3.70 -19.67
C ASP A 140 11.77 -4.53 -18.52
N GLN A 141 12.57 -4.82 -17.49
CA GLN A 141 12.10 -5.47 -16.27
C GLN A 141 11.06 -4.60 -15.56
N TRP A 142 11.34 -3.30 -15.38
CA TRP A 142 10.37 -2.35 -14.85
C TRP A 142 9.05 -2.31 -15.64
N ASN A 143 9.12 -2.35 -16.97
CA ASN A 143 7.93 -2.39 -17.82
C ASN A 143 7.10 -3.67 -17.61
N ARG A 144 7.75 -4.82 -17.43
CA ARG A 144 7.06 -6.08 -17.11
C ARG A 144 6.42 -6.05 -15.73
N SER A 145 7.13 -5.57 -14.71
CA SER A 145 6.57 -5.41 -13.35
C SER A 145 5.34 -4.51 -13.35
N MET A 146 5.39 -3.36 -14.04
CA MET A 146 4.24 -2.46 -14.17
C MET A 146 3.07 -3.10 -14.93
N ALA A 147 3.35 -3.90 -15.97
CA ALA A 147 2.30 -4.60 -16.71
C ALA A 147 1.61 -5.66 -15.85
N ALA A 148 2.39 -6.42 -15.06
CA ALA A 148 1.85 -7.41 -14.13
C ALA A 148 0.97 -6.75 -13.06
N TRP A 149 1.46 -5.68 -12.41
CA TRP A 149 0.68 -4.92 -11.43
C TRP A 149 -0.64 -4.40 -12.01
N ARG A 150 -0.62 -3.81 -13.22
CA ARG A 150 -1.84 -3.32 -13.90
C ARG A 150 -2.82 -4.45 -14.21
N ALA A 151 -2.33 -5.62 -14.61
CA ALA A 151 -3.18 -6.76 -14.93
C ALA A 151 -3.92 -7.28 -13.70
N VAL A 152 -3.23 -7.36 -12.56
CA VAL A 152 -3.81 -7.75 -11.27
C VAL A 152 -4.87 -6.74 -10.83
N HIS A 153 -4.58 -5.44 -10.85
CA HIS A 153 -5.51 -4.39 -10.42
C HIS A 153 -6.69 -4.19 -11.37
N ALA A 154 -6.52 -4.43 -12.68
CA ALA A 154 -7.64 -4.41 -13.61
C ALA A 154 -8.63 -5.58 -13.37
N ALA A 155 -8.16 -6.70 -12.81
CA ALA A 155 -8.99 -7.84 -12.46
C ALA A 155 -9.73 -7.65 -11.12
N ASP A 156 -9.28 -6.71 -10.28
CA ASP A 156 -9.90 -6.38 -8.99
C ASP A 156 -10.15 -4.86 -8.83
N PRO A 157 -11.23 -4.31 -9.43
CA PRO A 157 -11.54 -2.88 -9.37
C PRO A 157 -11.96 -2.39 -7.97
N GLY A 158 -12.04 -3.28 -6.97
CA GLY A 158 -12.41 -2.94 -5.58
C GLY A 158 -11.26 -2.37 -4.73
N GLY A 159 -10.01 -2.57 -5.13
CA GLY A 159 -8.82 -1.97 -4.53
C GLY A 159 -8.42 -0.72 -5.30
N THR A 160 -9.02 0.43 -5.01
CA THR A 160 -8.84 1.62 -5.87
C THR A 160 -7.43 2.21 -5.73
N ALA A 161 -6.66 2.09 -6.81
CA ALA A 161 -5.53 2.97 -7.12
C ALA A 161 -5.97 4.43 -7.02
N SER A 162 -5.15 5.26 -6.37
CA SER A 162 -5.39 6.70 -6.28
C SER A 162 -5.12 7.34 -7.64
N ASP A 163 -6.11 8.00 -8.21
CA ASP A 163 -6.00 8.79 -9.44
C ASP A 163 -4.94 9.89 -9.30
N PRO A 164 -3.84 9.90 -10.08
CA PRO A 164 -2.84 10.95 -10.00
C PRO A 164 -3.29 12.14 -10.86
N GLY A 165 -4.15 12.98 -10.28
CA GLY A 165 -4.23 14.40 -10.63
C GLY A 165 -4.98 14.77 -11.91
N GLY A 166 -6.30 14.92 -11.81
CA GLY A 166 -7.08 15.83 -12.65
C GLY A 166 -7.06 17.25 -12.06
N THR A 167 -6.28 18.14 -12.68
CA THR A 167 -6.09 19.55 -12.28
C THR A 167 -7.39 20.31 -12.05
N ALA A 168 -7.60 20.82 -10.83
CA ALA A 168 -8.49 21.95 -10.59
C ALA A 168 -7.83 23.22 -11.15
N SER A 169 -8.28 23.68 -12.32
CA SER A 169 -7.94 25.01 -12.83
C SER A 169 -9.09 25.95 -12.49
N GLY A 170 -8.95 26.67 -11.37
CA GLY A 170 -9.67 27.90 -11.12
C GLY A 170 -8.84 29.07 -11.62
N THR A 171 -9.36 29.83 -12.59
CA THR A 171 -9.02 31.24 -12.77
C THR A 171 -10.28 32.02 -13.14
N ASP A 172 -10.67 32.88 -12.21
CA ASP A 172 -11.29 34.20 -12.33
C ASP A 172 -12.05 34.55 -13.63
N GLY A 173 -13.38 34.63 -13.50
CA GLY A 173 -14.22 35.38 -14.44
C GLY A 173 -14.23 36.87 -14.08
N PRO A 174 -14.09 37.80 -15.04
CA PRO A 174 -14.27 39.22 -14.77
C PRO A 174 -15.77 39.52 -14.64
N GLY A 175 -16.11 40.17 -13.52
CA GLY A 175 -17.46 40.68 -13.25
C GLY A 175 -17.93 41.66 -14.33
N SER A 176 -19.18 41.49 -14.73
CA SER A 176 -19.93 42.50 -15.50
C SER A 176 -20.75 43.36 -14.54
N GLU A 177 -20.63 44.66 -14.77
CA GLU A 177 -21.16 45.77 -13.99
C GLU A 177 -22.69 45.76 -13.87
N GLY A 178 -23.19 46.27 -12.74
CA GLY A 178 -24.60 46.53 -12.49
C GLY A 178 -25.15 47.72 -13.30
N PRO A 179 -26.48 47.96 -13.22
CA PRO A 179 -27.19 48.84 -14.16
C PRO A 179 -27.05 50.33 -13.79
N ALA A 180 -27.00 51.19 -14.82
CA ALA A 180 -27.10 52.63 -14.67
C ALA A 180 -28.58 53.08 -14.55
N PRO A 181 -28.88 54.15 -13.77
CA PRO A 181 -30.24 54.60 -13.50
C PRO A 181 -30.88 55.43 -14.62
N THR A 182 -32.20 55.47 -14.57
CA THR A 182 -33.15 56.16 -15.46
C THR A 182 -33.05 57.69 -15.46
N ALA A 183 -33.30 58.28 -16.63
CA ALA A 183 -33.89 59.59 -16.83
C ALA A 183 -34.86 59.54 -18.02
#